data_AF-A0A2I0TB50-F1
#
_entry.id   AF-A0A2I0TB50-F1
#
_cell.length_a   1.000
_cell.length_b   1.000
_cell.length_c   1.000
_cell.angle_alpha   90.00
_cell.angle_beta   90.00
_cell.angle_gamma   90.00
#
_symmetry.space_group_name_H-M   'P 1'
#
loop_
_entity.id
_entity.type
_entity.pdbx_description
1 polymer ?
#
loop_
_entity_poly.entity_id
_entity_poly.type
_entity_poly.pdbx_seq_one_letter_code
_entity_poly.pdbx_strand_id
1 'polypeptide(L)' 'MQAPAAAERNKGPILEVLREYAGPGGQAAPGALRVLEVGAGAGLHAAHFARALPHTRWQPSDIDPQALRR' A
#
# COMPACT_ATOMS: atom_id res chain seq x y z
N MET A 1 10.13 9.15 -15.03
CA MET A 1 8.95 9.70 -14.33
C MET A 1 9.38 10.02 -12.91
N GLN A 2 9.30 11.27 -12.48
CA GLN A 2 9.74 11.64 -11.12
C GLN A 2 8.66 11.18 -10.13
N ALA A 3 9.04 10.46 -9.07
CA ALA A 3 8.12 10.09 -8.01
C ALA A 3 7.53 11.39 -7.39
N PRO A 4 6.20 11.49 -7.19
CA PRO A 4 5.61 12.67 -6.57
C PRO A 4 6.26 12.90 -5.20
N ALA A 5 6.84 14.07 -4.97
CA ALA A 5 7.55 14.38 -3.72
C ALA A 5 6.66 14.16 -2.47
N ALA A 6 5.36 14.39 -2.61
CA ALA A 6 4.38 14.11 -1.57
C ALA A 6 4.24 12.61 -1.27
N ALA A 7 4.25 11.74 -2.30
CA ALA A 7 4.15 10.29 -2.10
C ALA A 7 5.34 9.76 -1.29
N GLU A 8 6.55 10.22 -1.62
CA GLU A 8 7.78 9.86 -0.88
C GLU A 8 7.78 10.35 0.56
N ARG A 9 7.35 11.59 0.79
CA ARG A 9 7.33 12.19 2.14
C ARG A 9 6.25 11.58 3.04
N ASN A 10 5.13 11.17 2.47
CA ASN A 10 3.97 10.70 3.24
C ASN A 10 3.98 9.19 3.52
N LYS A 11 4.71 8.37 2.75
CA LYS A 11 4.66 6.90 2.89
C LYS A 11 5.07 6.39 4.28
N GLY A 12 6.01 7.05 4.95
CA GLY A 12 6.45 6.68 6.30
C GLY A 12 5.36 6.91 7.35
N PRO A 13 4.90 8.17 7.55
CA PRO A 13 3.84 8.47 8.50
C PRO A 13 2.55 7.67 8.28
N ILE A 14 2.17 7.42 7.02
CA ILE A 14 1.00 6.59 6.71
C ILE A 14 1.23 5.13 7.12
N LEU A 15 2.42 4.56 6.86
CA LEU A 15 2.74 3.20 7.28
C LEU A 15 2.68 3.02 8.79
N GLU A 16 3.10 4.02 9.57
CA GLU A 16 3.01 3.99 11.03
C GLU A 16 1.55 3.82 11.50
N VAL A 17 0.64 4.63 10.96
CA VAL A 17 -0.79 4.51 11.25
C VAL A 17 -1.33 3.15 10.79
N LEU A 18 -0.98 2.69 9.58
CA LEU A 18 -1.45 1.42 9.05
C LEU A 18 -1.03 0.22 9.91
N ARG A 19 0.13 0.28 10.57
CA ARG A 19 0.59 -0.78 11.49
C ARG A 19 -0.28 -0.90 12.75
N GLU A 20 -1.06 0.09 13.10
CA GLU A 20 -1.99 -0.02 14.23
C GLU A 20 -3.18 -0.93 13.90
N TYR A 21 -3.59 -0.97 12.62
CA TYR A 21 -4.75 -1.73 12.13
C TYR A 21 -4.36 -3.05 11.46
N ALA A 22 -3.25 -3.01 10.75
CA ALA A 22 -2.67 -4.09 9.98
C ALA A 22 -1.23 -4.32 10.48
N GLY A 23 -1.02 -4.29 11.79
CA GLY A 23 0.23 -4.72 12.42
C GLY A 23 0.17 -6.20 12.78
N PRO A 24 1.28 -6.78 13.26
CA PRO A 24 1.32 -8.15 13.74
C PRO A 24 0.55 -8.29 15.07
N GLY A 25 -0.77 -8.15 15.04
CA GLY A 25 -1.65 -8.75 16.03
C GLY A 25 -1.50 -10.26 15.87
N GLY A 26 -0.93 -10.91 16.88
CA GLY A 26 -0.35 -12.26 16.77
C GLY A 26 -1.15 -13.27 15.96
N GLN A 27 -0.43 -14.05 15.15
CA GLN A 27 -0.86 -15.26 14.44
C GLN A 27 -1.60 -15.13 13.11
N ALA A 28 -1.77 -13.93 12.54
CA ALA A 28 -2.34 -13.82 11.19
C ALA A 28 -1.38 -14.40 10.13
N ALA A 29 -1.88 -15.37 9.34
CA ALA A 29 -1.14 -15.94 8.21
C ALA A 29 -0.82 -14.87 7.14
N PRO A 30 0.25 -15.04 6.33
CA PRO A 30 0.52 -14.16 5.20
C PRO A 30 -0.70 -13.96 4.30
N GLY A 31 -1.03 -12.70 3.99
CA GLY A 31 -2.20 -12.36 3.16
C GLY A 31 -3.57 -12.58 3.81
N ALA A 32 -3.66 -12.82 5.13
CA ALA A 32 -4.92 -12.97 5.84
C ALA A 32 -5.79 -11.70 5.75
N LEU A 33 -5.17 -10.51 5.74
CA LEU A 33 -5.88 -9.25 5.58
C LEU A 33 -5.84 -8.80 4.12
N ARG A 34 -7.01 -8.56 3.50
CA ARG A 34 -7.09 -8.00 2.15
C ARG A 34 -7.27 -6.49 2.23
N VAL A 35 -6.41 -5.74 1.56
CA VAL A 35 -6.46 -4.27 1.53
C VAL A 35 -6.67 -3.81 0.09
N LEU A 36 -7.64 -2.92 -0.12
CA LEU A 36 -7.88 -2.24 -1.38
C LEU A 36 -7.38 -0.80 -1.26
N GLU A 37 -6.41 -0.41 -2.08
CA GLU A 37 -5.99 0.99 -2.21
C GLU A 37 -6.72 1.59 -3.41
N VAL A 38 -7.48 2.66 -3.16
CA VAL A 38 -8.25 3.39 -4.17
C VAL A 38 -7.45 4.59 -4.65
N GLY A 39 -7.30 4.74 -5.96
CA GLY A 39 -6.54 5.85 -6.55
C GLY A 39 -5.03 5.66 -6.38
N ALA A 40 -4.53 4.45 -6.66
CA ALA A 40 -3.15 4.06 -6.42
C ALA A 40 -2.15 4.81 -7.33
N GLY A 41 -2.59 5.38 -8.45
CA GLY A 41 -1.76 6.07 -9.42
C GLY A 41 -0.56 5.21 -9.86
N ALA A 42 0.65 5.71 -9.65
CA ALA A 42 1.89 5.00 -9.97
C ALA A 42 2.21 3.81 -9.03
N GLY A 43 1.38 3.53 -8.02
CA GLY A 43 1.51 2.37 -7.13
C GLY A 43 2.66 2.42 -6.12
N LEU A 44 3.26 3.59 -5.88
CA LEU A 44 4.40 3.75 -4.96
C LEU A 44 4.05 3.37 -3.51
N HIS A 45 2.87 3.78 -3.06
CA HIS A 45 2.34 3.48 -1.73
C HIS A 45 1.99 2.00 -1.61
N ALA A 46 1.23 1.46 -2.55
CA ALA A 46 0.96 0.03 -2.63
C ALA A 46 2.22 -0.84 -2.53
N ALA A 47 3.25 -0.54 -3.31
CA ALA A 47 4.52 -1.28 -3.27
C ALA A 47 5.26 -1.13 -1.93
N HIS A 48 5.20 0.05 -1.31
CA HIS A 48 5.81 0.31 -0.01
C HIS A 48 5.08 -0.45 1.12
N PHE A 49 3.75 -0.34 1.18
CA PHE A 49 2.93 -0.92 2.24
C PHE A 49 2.84 -2.44 2.15
N ALA A 50 2.67 -3.01 0.95
CA ALA A 50 2.64 -4.47 0.76
C ALA A 50 3.93 -5.15 1.26
N ARG A 51 5.08 -4.51 1.05
CA ARG A 51 6.37 -5.00 1.56
C ARG A 51 6.49 -4.86 3.08
N ALA A 52 6.00 -3.76 3.64
CA ALA A 52 6.11 -3.47 5.05
C ALA A 52 5.09 -4.22 5.93
N LEU A 53 3.98 -4.67 5.33
CA LEU A 53 2.87 -5.36 5.98
C LEU A 53 2.64 -6.74 5.33
N PRO A 54 3.56 -7.71 5.53
CA PRO A 54 3.57 -8.98 4.79
C PRO A 54 2.38 -9.91 5.06
N HIS A 55 1.61 -9.64 6.12
CA HIS A 55 0.37 -10.35 6.42
C HIS A 55 -0.85 -9.79 5.67
N THR A 56 -0.63 -8.77 4.83
CA THR A 56 -1.65 -8.19 3.97
C THR A 56 -1.50 -8.67 2.52
N ARG A 57 -2.63 -8.84 1.83
CA ARG A 57 -2.70 -8.85 0.38
C ARG A 57 -3.17 -7.46 -0.06
N TRP A 58 -2.22 -6.66 -0.51
CA TRP A 58 -2.47 -5.31 -0.99
C TRP A 58 -2.90 -5.33 -2.46
N GLN A 59 -4.07 -4.76 -2.75
CA GLN A 59 -4.62 -4.63 -4.09
C GLN A 59 -4.70 -3.13 -4.44
N PRO A 60 -3.77 -2.61 -5.26
CA PRO A 60 -3.95 -1.29 -5.84
C PRO A 60 -5.10 -1.29 -6.85
N SER A 61 -5.80 -0.17 -6.94
CA SER A 61 -6.83 0.10 -7.93
C SER A 61 -6.80 1.55 -8.36
N ASP A 62 -7.12 1.81 -9.61
CA ASP A 62 -7.26 3.15 -10.16
C ASP A 62 -8.30 3.16 -11.28
N ILE A 63 -8.91 4.31 -11.52
CA ILE A 63 -9.83 4.52 -12.65
C ILE A 63 -9.08 5.00 -13.90
N ASP A 64 -7.90 5.60 -13.73
CA ASP A 64 -7.09 6.08 -14.84
C ASP A 64 -6.52 4.88 -15.62
N PRO A 65 -6.90 4.68 -16.89
CA PRO A 65 -6.36 3.60 -17.70
C PRO A 65 -4.83 3.65 -17.87
N GLN A 66 -4.18 4.81 -17.68
CA GLN A 66 -2.72 4.90 -17.68
C GLN A 66 -2.11 4.25 -16.44
N ALA A 67 -2.74 4.41 -15.26
CA ALA A 67 -2.28 3.78 -14.01
C ALA A 67 -2.48 2.26 -14.00
N LEU A 68 -3.37 1.73 -14.84
CA LEU A 68 -3.62 0.29 -15.00
C LEU A 68 -2.66 -0.40 -15.99
N ARG A 69 -1.93 0.39 -16.79
CA ARG A 69 -0.97 -0.14 -17.77
C ARG A 69 0.36 -0.45 -17.07
N ARG A 70 0.89 -1.64 -17.32
CA ARG A 70 2.20 -2.09 -16.83
C ARG A 70 3.32 -1.67 -17.76
#